data_AF-A0A2A3LHG6-F1
#
_entry.id   AF-A0A2A3LHG6-F1
#
_cell.length_a   1.000
_cell.length_b   1.000
_cell.length_c   1.000
_cell.angle_alpha   90.00
_cell.angle_beta   90.00
_cell.angle_gamma   90.00
#
_symmetry.space_group_name_H-M   'P 1'
#
loop_
_entity.id
_entity.type
_entity.pdbx_description
1 polymer ?
#
loop_
_entity_poly.entity_id
_entity_poly.type
_entity_poly.pdbx_seq_one_letter_code
_entity_poly.pdbx_strand_id
1 'polypeptide(L)'
;MMQASPDIVADFVTEARELLDTLGGELVDLEQTPDDRERLNGVFRAFHTLKGGAGFLGATPLVELCHAAEETLGKVRAGQTPLLPRHFDAAQQSLDWLQAMVDAIENEYEVPSAPPELIAGFAPEDAPAAAAVPTPVAAAPAPSADGMISDDEFEALLDQLHGDAAPGLAAPPAQAPISDMIGDDEFEALLDQLHGGAAPGAGGPIAQAMAQASAAPPAARPAVPAPPRA
;
A
#
# COMPACT_ATOMS: atom_id res chain seq x y z
N MET A 1 -2.88 17.98 18.18
CA MET A 1 -3.55 16.97 19.02
C MET A 1 -4.21 15.99 18.07
N MET A 2 -3.84 14.70 18.14
CA MET A 2 -4.39 13.66 17.26
C MET A 2 -5.91 13.54 17.48
N GLN A 3 -6.67 13.34 16.41
CA GLN A 3 -8.14 13.28 16.45
C GLN A 3 -8.68 11.85 16.66
N ALA A 4 -7.80 10.86 16.82
CA ALA A 4 -8.16 9.45 16.95
C ALA A 4 -8.43 9.02 18.40
N SER A 5 -9.20 7.94 18.58
CA SER A 5 -9.43 7.36 19.89
C SER A 5 -8.19 6.63 20.43
N PRO A 6 -8.03 6.50 21.76
CA PRO A 6 -6.91 5.79 22.36
C PRO A 6 -6.74 4.34 21.89
N ASP A 7 -7.85 3.62 21.66
CA ASP A 7 -7.82 2.23 21.17
C ASP A 7 -7.23 2.15 19.75
N ILE A 8 -7.62 3.07 18.87
CA ILE A 8 -7.09 3.17 17.50
C ILE A 8 -5.58 3.47 17.53
N VAL A 9 -5.15 4.35 18.44
CA VAL A 9 -3.73 4.68 18.61
C VAL A 9 -2.96 3.44 19.06
N ALA A 10 -3.48 2.69 20.04
CA ALA A 10 -2.83 1.48 20.55
C ALA A 10 -2.70 0.38 19.48
N ASP A 11 -3.74 0.17 18.68
CA ASP A 11 -3.74 -0.77 17.55
C ASP A 11 -2.67 -0.36 16.53
N PHE A 12 -2.66 0.92 16.11
CA PHE A 12 -1.65 1.43 15.20
C PHE A 12 -0.22 1.27 15.74
N VAL A 13 0.03 1.62 17.00
CA VAL A 13 1.37 1.51 17.60
C VAL A 13 1.84 0.07 17.59
N THR A 14 0.96 -0.88 17.91
CA THR A 14 1.27 -2.31 17.88
C THR A 14 1.63 -2.77 16.47
N GLU A 15 0.77 -2.50 15.50
CA GLU A 15 0.99 -2.86 14.09
C GLU A 15 2.25 -2.20 13.52
N ALA A 16 2.47 -0.92 13.81
CA ALA A 16 3.62 -0.17 13.34
C ALA A 16 4.94 -0.76 13.88
N ARG A 17 4.99 -1.17 15.15
CA ARG A 17 6.19 -1.80 15.73
C ARG A 17 6.52 -3.13 15.07
N GLU A 18 5.52 -3.98 14.86
CA GLU A 18 5.71 -5.27 14.16
C GLU A 18 6.18 -5.08 12.71
N LEU A 19 5.60 -4.08 12.04
CA LEU A 19 5.96 -3.73 10.67
C LEU A 19 7.39 -3.19 10.58
N LEU A 20 7.80 -2.32 11.51
CA LEU A 20 9.15 -1.75 11.56
C LEU A 20 10.23 -2.81 11.86
N ASP A 21 9.95 -3.74 12.77
CA ASP A 21 10.85 -4.87 13.07
C ASP A 21 11.08 -5.75 11.83
N THR A 22 9.98 -6.10 11.15
CA THR A 22 10.04 -6.88 9.90
C THR A 22 10.78 -6.11 8.81
N LEU A 23 10.48 -4.82 8.64
CA LEU A 23 11.07 -3.95 7.62
C LEU A 23 12.59 -3.82 7.79
N GLY A 24 13.08 -3.75 9.03
CA GLY A 24 14.53 -3.71 9.31
C GLY A 24 15.26 -4.94 8.79
N GLY A 25 14.70 -6.13 8.98
CA GLY A 25 15.24 -7.36 8.42
C GLY A 25 15.17 -7.38 6.89
N GLU A 26 14.04 -7.00 6.31
CA GLU A 26 13.86 -6.96 4.85
C GLU A 26 14.83 -5.99 4.16
N LEU A 27 15.14 -4.84 4.78
CA LEU A 27 16.10 -3.87 4.25
C LEU A 27 17.53 -4.41 4.21
N VAL A 28 17.97 -5.11 5.27
CA VAL A 28 19.29 -5.76 5.31
C VAL A 28 19.40 -6.86 4.25
N ASP A 29 18.37 -7.68 4.10
CA ASP A 29 18.36 -8.72 3.08
C ASP A 29 18.36 -8.12 1.66
N LEU A 30 17.56 -7.06 1.43
CA LEU A 30 17.50 -6.38 0.14
C LEU A 30 18.84 -5.71 -0.21
N GLU A 31 19.60 -5.22 0.77
CA GLU A 31 20.95 -4.68 0.55
C GLU A 31 21.92 -5.75 0.02
N GLN A 32 21.77 -6.99 0.48
CA GLN A 32 22.58 -8.12 0.00
C GLN A 32 22.11 -8.64 -1.36
N THR A 33 20.82 -8.51 -1.67
CA THR A 33 20.21 -8.94 -2.93
C THR A 33 19.38 -7.83 -3.59
N PRO A 34 20.01 -6.75 -4.10
CA PRO A 34 19.31 -5.55 -4.58
C PRO A 34 18.45 -5.76 -5.83
N ASP A 35 18.69 -6.86 -6.57
CA ASP A 35 17.89 -7.24 -7.73
C ASP A 35 16.64 -8.06 -7.36
N ASP A 36 16.45 -8.40 -6.09
CA ASP A 36 15.30 -9.14 -5.60
C ASP A 36 14.04 -8.24 -5.58
N ARG A 37 13.23 -8.41 -6.64
CA ARG A 37 12.00 -7.63 -6.82
C ARG A 37 10.93 -7.95 -5.79
N GLU A 38 10.90 -9.16 -5.24
CA GLU A 38 9.91 -9.54 -4.23
C GLU A 38 10.19 -8.79 -2.94
N ARG A 39 11.45 -8.77 -2.50
CA ARG A 39 11.89 -8.01 -1.33
C ARG A 39 11.69 -6.51 -1.50
N LEU A 40 12.04 -5.95 -2.66
CA LEU A 40 11.77 -4.54 -2.95
C LEU A 40 10.27 -4.20 -2.86
N ASN A 41 9.39 -5.11 -3.31
CA ASN A 41 7.94 -4.94 -3.17
C ASN A 41 7.46 -5.10 -1.71
N GLY A 42 8.11 -5.94 -0.91
CA GLY A 42 7.88 -6.05 0.54
C GLY A 42 8.14 -4.73 1.26
N VAL A 43 9.36 -4.22 1.11
CA VAL A 43 9.82 -2.94 1.68
C VAL A 43 8.90 -1.79 1.26
N PHE A 44 8.57 -1.67 -0.03
CA PHE A 44 7.64 -0.64 -0.51
C PHE A 44 6.26 -0.73 0.15
N ARG A 45 5.70 -1.94 0.29
CA ARG A 45 4.39 -2.14 0.93
C ARG A 45 4.43 -1.76 2.39
N ALA A 46 5.51 -2.06 3.11
CA ALA A 46 5.66 -1.67 4.51
C ALA A 46 5.58 -0.15 4.69
N PHE A 47 6.36 0.62 3.92
CA PHE A 47 6.27 2.09 3.96
C PHE A 47 4.88 2.60 3.57
N HIS A 48 4.25 2.01 2.56
CA HIS A 48 2.90 2.40 2.12
C HIS A 48 1.84 2.17 3.21
N THR A 49 1.86 1.00 3.85
CA THR A 49 0.95 0.66 4.96
C THR A 49 1.17 1.60 6.13
N LEU A 50 2.42 1.84 6.52
CA LEU A 50 2.76 2.73 7.63
C LEU A 50 2.32 4.18 7.36
N LYS A 51 2.51 4.68 6.12
CA LYS A 51 2.00 5.98 5.66
C LYS A 51 0.48 6.07 5.78
N GLY A 52 -0.24 5.01 5.38
CA GLY A 52 -1.70 4.95 5.45
C GLY A 52 -2.21 5.08 6.88
N GLY A 53 -1.67 4.28 7.81
CA GLY A 53 -2.02 4.34 9.23
C GLY A 53 -1.70 5.70 9.86
N ALA A 54 -0.51 6.24 9.58
CA ALA A 54 -0.11 7.56 10.05
C ALA A 54 -0.99 8.69 9.49
N GLY A 55 -1.41 8.59 8.23
CA GLY A 55 -2.33 9.53 7.60
C GLY A 55 -3.69 9.55 8.28
N PHE A 56 -4.22 8.38 8.64
CA PHE A 56 -5.47 8.25 9.39
C PHE A 56 -5.39 8.93 10.77
N LEU A 57 -4.24 8.84 11.43
CA LEU A 57 -3.97 9.47 12.73
C LEU A 57 -3.66 10.97 12.64
N GLY A 58 -3.38 11.49 11.45
CA GLY A 58 -2.88 12.86 11.25
C GLY A 58 -1.43 13.05 11.72
N ALA A 59 -0.63 11.99 11.74
CA ALA A 59 0.79 12.03 12.09
C ALA A 59 1.65 12.56 10.92
N THR A 60 1.51 13.85 10.59
CA THR A 60 2.15 14.45 9.40
C THR A 60 3.64 14.17 9.27
N PRO A 61 4.49 14.30 10.31
CA PRO A 61 5.93 14.03 10.16
C PRO A 61 6.25 12.59 9.75
N LEU A 62 5.45 11.63 10.24
CA LEU A 62 5.60 10.20 9.90
C LEU A 62 5.15 9.96 8.45
N VAL A 63 4.05 10.59 8.03
CA VAL A 63 3.58 10.53 6.63
C VAL A 63 4.64 11.08 5.67
N GLU A 64 5.27 12.20 6.00
CA GLU A 64 6.30 12.82 5.16
C GLU A 64 7.52 11.90 4.98
N LEU A 65 8.01 11.30 6.05
CA LEU A 65 9.16 10.37 5.99
C LEU A 65 8.81 9.11 5.17
N CYS A 66 7.67 8.49 5.42
CA CYS A 66 7.23 7.32 4.64
C CYS A 66 7.03 7.65 3.17
N HIS A 67 6.47 8.83 2.86
CA HIS A 67 6.28 9.27 1.49
C HIS A 67 7.60 9.45 0.74
N ALA A 68 8.61 10.05 1.37
CA ALA A 68 9.94 10.22 0.78
C ALA A 68 10.57 8.85 0.41
N ALA A 69 10.48 7.87 1.31
CA ALA A 69 10.94 6.51 1.03
C ALA A 69 10.13 5.85 -0.10
N GLU A 70 8.80 5.94 -0.05
CA GLU A 70 7.90 5.33 -1.03
C GLU A 70 8.11 5.89 -2.45
N GLU A 71 8.31 7.20 -2.59
CA GLU A 71 8.55 7.83 -3.89
C GLU A 71 9.77 7.24 -4.58
N THR A 72 10.88 7.11 -3.85
CA THR A 72 12.14 6.59 -4.38
C THR A 72 12.07 5.11 -4.65
N LEU A 73 11.52 4.32 -3.74
CA LEU A 73 11.28 2.90 -3.95
C LEU A 73 10.34 2.67 -5.14
N GLY A 74 9.34 3.53 -5.35
CA GLY A 74 8.46 3.52 -6.52
C GLY A 74 9.24 3.71 -7.83
N LYS A 75 10.14 4.69 -7.89
CA LYS A 75 11.02 4.91 -9.06
C LYS A 75 11.94 3.72 -9.32
N VAL A 76 12.52 3.12 -8.27
CA VAL A 76 13.35 1.91 -8.38
C VAL A 76 12.53 0.73 -8.92
N ARG A 77 11.32 0.50 -8.39
CA ARG A 77 10.41 -0.56 -8.85
C ARG A 77 10.03 -0.39 -10.32
N ALA A 78 9.80 0.85 -10.76
CA ALA A 78 9.52 1.19 -12.15
C ALA A 78 10.75 1.12 -13.07
N GLY A 79 11.95 0.84 -12.54
CA GLY A 79 13.20 0.79 -13.30
C GLY A 79 13.70 2.16 -13.78
N GLN A 80 13.22 3.24 -13.17
CA GLN A 80 13.59 4.61 -13.54
C GLN A 80 14.93 5.06 -12.92
N THR A 81 15.30 4.47 -11.79
CA THR A 81 16.57 4.73 -11.09
C THR A 81 17.08 3.43 -10.46
N PRO A 82 18.40 3.18 -10.41
CA PRO A 82 18.93 2.03 -9.69
C PRO A 82 18.78 2.21 -8.17
N LEU A 83 18.81 1.08 -7.45
CA LEU A 83 18.97 1.09 -5.99
C LEU A 83 20.45 1.34 -5.68
N LEU A 84 20.73 2.31 -4.80
CA LEU A 84 22.08 2.79 -4.49
C LEU A 84 22.35 2.63 -2.98
N PRO A 85 23.61 2.52 -2.53
CA PRO A 85 23.96 2.40 -1.11
C PRO A 85 23.31 3.47 -0.22
N ARG A 86 23.31 4.73 -0.69
CA ARG A 86 22.67 5.84 0.02
C ARG A 86 21.17 5.64 0.29
N HIS A 87 20.46 4.88 -0.55
CA HIS A 87 19.03 4.61 -0.34
C HIS A 87 18.85 3.65 0.83
N PHE A 88 19.77 2.70 1.03
CA PHE A 88 19.78 1.82 2.19
C PHE A 88 20.16 2.59 3.46
N ASP A 89 21.20 3.42 3.40
CA ASP A 89 21.56 4.29 4.53
C ASP A 89 20.39 5.19 4.96
N ALA A 90 19.67 5.77 4.00
CA ALA A 90 18.49 6.58 4.26
C ALA A 90 17.32 5.74 4.81
N ALA A 91 17.09 4.54 4.27
CA ALA A 91 16.05 3.63 4.76
C ALA A 91 16.31 3.18 6.21
N GLN A 92 17.54 2.82 6.55
CA GLN A 92 17.92 2.41 7.90
C GLN A 92 17.80 3.58 8.89
N GLN A 93 18.28 4.77 8.54
CA GLN A 93 18.05 5.98 9.36
C GLN A 93 16.56 6.30 9.51
N SER A 94 15.75 6.01 8.48
CA SER A 94 14.30 6.20 8.55
C SER A 94 13.66 5.26 9.57
N LEU A 95 14.14 4.02 9.73
CA LEU A 95 13.62 3.13 10.77
C LEU A 95 13.80 3.72 12.18
N ASP A 96 14.97 4.26 12.48
CA ASP A 96 15.23 4.89 13.78
C ASP A 96 14.27 6.05 14.05
N TRP A 97 14.04 6.90 13.04
CA TRP A 97 13.11 8.02 13.15
C TRP A 97 11.65 7.56 13.25
N LEU A 98 11.23 6.58 12.45
CA LEU A 98 9.90 6.02 12.50
C LEU A 98 9.63 5.38 13.85
N GLN A 99 10.62 4.68 14.43
CA GLN A 99 10.52 4.11 15.76
C GLN A 99 10.32 5.20 16.82
N ALA A 100 11.12 6.28 16.75
CA ALA A 100 10.97 7.42 17.65
C ALA A 100 9.63 8.15 17.47
N MET A 101 9.10 8.24 16.25
CA MET A 101 7.79 8.81 15.96
C MET A 101 6.67 7.94 16.54
N VAL A 102 6.74 6.61 16.39
CA VAL A 102 5.79 5.67 16.98
C VAL A 102 5.82 5.76 18.52
N ASP A 103 7.01 5.85 19.12
CA ASP A 103 7.16 6.05 20.56
C ASP A 103 6.53 7.39 21.01
N ALA A 104 6.70 8.47 20.24
CA ALA A 104 6.08 9.75 20.54
C ALA A 104 4.55 9.69 20.47
N ILE A 105 4.00 8.95 19.50
CA ILE A 105 2.56 8.74 19.35
C ILE A 105 2.00 7.98 20.56
N GLU A 106 2.65 6.90 20.99
CA GLU A 106 2.24 6.10 22.15
C GLU A 106 2.20 6.93 23.45
N ASN A 107 3.16 7.85 23.61
CA ASN A 107 3.30 8.66 24.82
C ASN A 107 2.57 10.02 24.74
N GLU A 108 1.77 10.25 23.68
CA GLU A 108 1.07 11.50 23.42
C GLU A 108 1.99 12.74 23.38
N TYR A 109 3.23 12.54 22.91
CA TYR A 109 4.21 13.60 22.71
C TYR A 109 4.10 14.24 21.32
N GLU A 110 4.77 15.37 21.14
CA GLU A 110 4.93 15.96 19.81
C GLU A 110 5.76 15.01 18.94
N VAL A 111 5.19 14.60 17.81
CA VAL A 111 5.86 13.73 16.85
C VAL A 111 7.01 14.52 16.20
N PRO A 112 8.27 14.08 16.35
CA PRO A 112 9.39 14.84 15.84
C PRO A 112 9.46 14.73 14.31
N SER A 113 9.93 15.77 13.64
CA SER A 113 10.23 15.74 12.20
C SER A 113 11.60 15.13 11.94
N ALA A 114 11.67 14.30 10.90
CA ALA A 114 12.94 13.80 10.39
C ALA A 114 13.80 14.97 9.84
N PRO A 115 15.13 14.86 9.89
CA PRO A 115 16.03 15.85 9.33
C PRO A 115 15.78 16.03 7.82
N PRO A 116 15.77 17.26 7.30
CA PRO A 116 15.60 17.50 5.87
C PRO A 116 16.63 16.77 5.01
N GLU A 117 17.84 16.56 5.53
CA GLU A 117 18.91 15.83 4.86
C GLU A 117 18.58 14.35 4.66
N LEU A 118 17.84 13.75 5.60
CA LEU A 118 17.38 12.36 5.49
C LEU A 118 16.34 12.22 4.38
N ILE A 119 15.37 13.14 4.34
CA ILE A 119 14.34 13.21 3.29
C ILE A 119 15.01 13.41 1.92
N ALA A 120 16.00 14.32 1.84
CA ALA A 120 16.77 14.55 0.64
C ALA A 120 17.62 13.34 0.22
N GLY A 121 18.02 12.48 1.16
CA GLY A 121 18.77 11.24 0.89
C GLY A 121 18.02 10.25 0.01
N PHE A 122 16.69 10.33 -0.05
CA PHE A 122 15.87 9.55 -0.97
C PHE A 122 15.74 10.20 -2.35
N ALA A 123 15.86 11.52 -2.48
CA ALA A 123 15.66 12.19 -3.75
C ALA A 123 16.64 11.67 -4.82
N PRO A 124 16.19 11.48 -6.08
CA PRO A 124 17.12 11.29 -7.17
C PRO A 124 18.02 12.51 -7.22
N GLU A 125 19.32 12.27 -7.25
CA GLU A 125 20.31 13.33 -7.45
C GLU A 125 20.03 13.90 -8.84
N ASP A 126 19.38 15.07 -8.90
CA ASP A 126 19.47 15.89 -10.10
C ASP A 126 20.96 16.05 -10.38
N ALA A 127 21.34 15.73 -11.62
CA ALA A 127 22.66 15.99 -12.17
C ALA A 127 23.15 17.38 -11.71
N PRO A 128 24.46 17.53 -11.44
CA PRO A 128 24.99 18.53 -10.52
C PRO A 128 24.38 19.90 -10.73
N ALA A 129 23.99 20.53 -9.61
CA ALA A 129 23.73 21.95 -9.51
C ALA A 129 24.93 22.73 -10.06
N ALA A 130 24.91 22.98 -11.38
CA ALA A 130 25.78 23.92 -12.04
C ALA A 130 25.49 25.28 -11.41
N ALA A 131 26.54 25.86 -10.83
CA ALA A 131 26.54 27.16 -10.18
C ALA A 131 25.70 28.21 -10.93
N ALA A 132 24.54 28.56 -10.38
CA ALA A 132 23.81 29.75 -10.77
C ALA A 132 24.41 30.95 -10.03
N VAL A 133 25.37 31.59 -10.70
CA VAL A 133 25.74 32.99 -10.44
C VAL A 133 24.48 33.87 -10.49
N PRO A 134 24.32 34.85 -9.57
CA PRO A 134 23.14 35.70 -9.58
C PRO A 134 23.26 36.70 -10.72
N THR A 135 22.34 36.67 -11.67
CA THR A 135 22.12 37.74 -12.65
C THR A 135 20.66 38.17 -12.60
N PRO A 136 20.38 39.49 -12.65
CA PRO A 136 19.15 40.07 -12.11
C PRO A 136 17.95 39.98 -13.05
N VAL A 137 16.79 40.09 -12.40
CA VAL A 137 15.42 40.10 -12.91
C VAL A 137 15.21 41.00 -14.13
N ALA A 138 14.62 40.42 -15.19
CA ALA A 138 13.85 41.13 -16.20
C ALA A 138 12.58 40.32 -16.50
N ALA A 139 11.44 40.93 -16.22
CA ALA A 139 10.10 40.37 -16.38
C ALA A 139 9.56 40.56 -17.81
N ALA A 140 8.93 39.51 -18.36
CA ALA A 140 7.85 39.55 -19.37
C ALA A 140 7.38 38.10 -19.70
N PRO A 141 6.12 37.91 -20.14
CA PRO A 141 5.23 36.87 -19.63
C PRO A 141 5.30 35.52 -20.37
N ALA A 142 4.93 34.45 -19.66
CA ALA A 142 4.74 33.12 -20.21
C ALA A 142 3.43 33.03 -21.03
N PRO A 143 3.42 32.35 -22.18
CA PRO A 143 2.19 31.86 -22.78
C PRO A 143 1.71 30.63 -22.00
N SER A 144 0.49 30.68 -21.47
CA SER A 144 -0.21 29.51 -20.95
C SER A 144 -0.66 28.63 -22.10
N ALA A 145 -0.28 27.36 -22.04
CA ALA A 145 -0.83 26.23 -22.77
C ALA A 145 -0.46 24.99 -21.96
N ASP A 146 -1.24 23.93 -21.85
CA ASP A 146 -2.64 23.63 -22.10
C ASP A 146 -2.72 22.18 -21.62
N GLY A 147 -3.66 21.83 -20.76
CA GLY A 147 -3.71 20.45 -20.23
C GLY A 147 -4.61 20.20 -19.03
N MET A 148 -5.22 21.24 -18.44
CA MET A 148 -6.37 21.06 -17.58
C MET A 148 -7.60 21.52 -18.37
N ILE A 149 -8.48 20.58 -18.70
CA ILE A 149 -9.82 20.88 -19.22
C ILE A 149 -10.44 21.91 -18.28
N SER A 150 -10.82 23.08 -18.80
CA SER A 150 -11.48 24.11 -18.00
C SER A 150 -12.88 23.64 -17.58
N ASP A 151 -13.37 24.10 -16.43
CA ASP A 151 -14.69 23.73 -15.90
C ASP A 151 -15.82 23.95 -16.94
N ASP A 152 -15.72 24.98 -17.77
CA ASP A 152 -16.69 25.26 -18.85
C ASP A 152 -16.66 24.21 -19.98
N GLU A 153 -15.49 23.63 -20.26
CA GLU A 153 -15.34 22.55 -21.25
C GLU A 153 -15.81 21.21 -20.67
N PHE A 154 -15.62 21.00 -19.37
CA PHE A 154 -16.16 19.86 -18.66
C PHE A 154 -17.70 19.88 -18.60
N GLU A 155 -18.32 21.04 -18.31
CA GLU A 155 -19.79 21.16 -18.34
C GLU A 155 -20.36 20.92 -19.75
N ALA A 156 -19.71 21.43 -20.79
CA ALA A 156 -20.11 21.16 -22.17
C ALA A 156 -20.00 19.67 -22.55
N LEU A 157 -18.98 18.96 -22.03
CA LEU A 157 -18.83 17.52 -22.22
C LEU A 157 -19.90 16.71 -21.46
N LEU A 158 -20.30 17.16 -20.26
CA LEU A 158 -21.39 16.54 -19.51
C LEU A 158 -22.75 16.73 -20.19
N ASP A 159 -23.03 17.91 -20.73
CA ASP A 159 -24.26 18.16 -21.49
C ASP A 159 -24.31 17.31 -22.77
N GLN A 160 -23.15 17.14 -23.43
CA GLN A 160 -23.03 16.30 -24.62
C GLN A 160 -23.12 14.78 -24.30
N LEU A 161 -22.77 14.37 -23.09
CA LEU A 161 -22.94 12.98 -22.61
C LEU A 161 -24.40 12.69 -22.18
N HIS A 162 -25.16 13.72 -21.81
CA HIS A 162 -26.53 13.61 -21.30
C HIS A 162 -27.62 14.18 -22.23
N GLY A 163 -27.26 14.73 -23.39
CA GLY A 163 -28.18 15.38 -24.31
C GLY A 163 -28.65 14.50 -25.47
N ASP A 164 -29.56 13.55 -25.20
CA ASP A 164 -30.91 13.47 -25.81
C ASP A 164 -31.68 12.27 -25.20
N ALA A 165 -32.92 12.53 -24.77
CA ALA A 165 -33.87 11.66 -24.07
C ALA A 165 -33.67 11.47 -22.55
N ALA A 166 -34.27 12.39 -21.79
CA ALA A 166 -34.79 12.09 -20.45
C ALA A 166 -35.96 11.10 -20.54
N PRO A 167 -35.93 9.91 -19.90
CA PRO A 167 -37.15 9.18 -19.58
C PRO A 167 -37.68 9.73 -18.25
N GLY A 168 -38.22 10.94 -18.32
CA GLY A 168 -38.66 11.72 -17.16
C GLY A 168 -40.16 11.99 -17.12
N LEU A 169 -41.01 11.20 -17.76
CA LEU A 169 -42.48 11.26 -17.61
C LEU A 169 -43.13 9.87 -17.79
N ALA A 170 -42.91 8.98 -16.83
CA ALA A 170 -43.88 7.95 -16.50
C ALA A 170 -43.97 7.86 -14.98
N ALA A 171 -45.18 8.07 -14.47
CA ALA A 171 -45.49 7.95 -13.05
C ALA A 171 -45.01 6.58 -12.51
N PRO A 172 -44.35 6.52 -11.33
CA PRO A 172 -44.00 5.24 -10.74
C PRO A 172 -45.29 4.46 -10.42
N PRO A 173 -45.42 3.17 -10.81
CA PRO A 173 -46.35 2.31 -10.10
C PRO A 173 -45.86 2.23 -8.64
N ALA A 174 -46.79 2.42 -7.71
CA ALA A 174 -46.52 2.41 -6.28
C ALA A 174 -45.67 1.20 -5.86
N GLN A 175 -44.41 1.44 -5.51
CA GLN A 175 -43.58 0.45 -4.84
C GLN A 175 -43.99 0.42 -3.37
N ALA A 176 -44.36 -0.78 -2.94
CA ALA A 176 -44.68 -1.16 -1.57
C ALA A 176 -43.53 -0.80 -0.61
N PRO A 177 -43.81 -0.62 0.70
CA PRO A 177 -42.81 -0.15 1.64
C PRO A 177 -41.59 -1.08 1.68
N ILE A 178 -40.40 -0.47 1.60
CA ILE A 178 -39.13 -1.06 2.02
C ILE A 178 -39.21 -1.35 3.52
N SER A 179 -39.69 -2.54 3.87
CA SER A 179 -39.65 -3.08 5.22
C SER A 179 -38.77 -4.33 5.22
N ASP A 180 -37.81 -4.29 6.12
CA ASP A 180 -37.00 -5.39 6.63
C ASP A 180 -35.88 -5.97 5.75
N MET A 181 -34.86 -6.41 6.49
CA MET A 181 -33.61 -7.02 6.06
C MET A 181 -33.80 -7.96 4.87
N ILE A 182 -32.98 -7.77 3.82
CA ILE A 182 -32.85 -8.75 2.75
C ILE A 182 -32.49 -10.08 3.42
N GLY A 183 -33.35 -11.09 3.27
CA GLY A 183 -33.12 -12.42 3.82
C GLY A 183 -32.02 -13.15 3.07
N ASP A 184 -31.36 -14.10 3.73
CA ASP A 184 -30.23 -14.85 3.16
C ASP A 184 -30.58 -15.54 1.83
N ASP A 185 -31.81 -16.04 1.66
CA ASP A 185 -32.27 -16.67 0.41
C ASP A 185 -32.36 -15.69 -0.77
N GLU A 186 -32.77 -14.44 -0.50
CA GLU A 186 -32.85 -13.39 -1.53
C GLU A 186 -31.44 -12.88 -1.88
N PHE A 187 -30.56 -12.83 -0.88
CA PHE A 187 -29.16 -12.49 -1.08
C PHE A 187 -28.42 -13.56 -1.92
N GLU A 188 -28.62 -14.86 -1.65
CA GLU A 188 -28.04 -15.94 -2.45
C GLU A 188 -28.53 -15.91 -3.91
N ALA A 189 -29.82 -15.62 -4.14
CA ALA A 189 -30.35 -15.46 -5.49
C ALA A 189 -29.71 -14.29 -6.24
N LEU A 190 -29.40 -13.19 -5.55
CA LEU A 190 -28.69 -12.05 -6.13
C LEU A 190 -27.21 -12.36 -6.43
N LEU A 191 -26.56 -13.15 -5.59
CA LEU A 191 -25.20 -13.62 -5.83
C LEU A 191 -25.12 -14.58 -7.01
N ASP A 192 -26.07 -15.50 -7.16
CA ASP A 192 -26.15 -16.40 -8.31
C ASP A 192 -26.44 -15.61 -9.60
N GLN A 193 -27.25 -14.56 -9.52
CA GLN A 193 -27.50 -13.68 -10.66
C GLN A 193 -26.28 -12.82 -11.04
N LEU A 194 -25.39 -12.53 -10.09
CA LEU A 194 -24.14 -11.79 -10.32
C LEU A 194 -22.99 -12.68 -10.81
N HIS A 195 -22.97 -13.96 -10.40
CA HIS A 195 -21.92 -14.93 -10.73
C HIS A 195 -22.34 -16.01 -11.74
N GLY A 196 -23.61 -16.03 -12.16
CA GLY A 196 -24.23 -16.99 -13.08
C GLY A 196 -23.80 -16.89 -14.55
N GLY A 197 -22.62 -16.35 -14.82
CA GLY A 197 -21.89 -16.52 -16.07
C GLY A 197 -20.83 -17.59 -15.89
N ALA A 198 -21.14 -18.81 -16.34
CA ALA A 198 -20.28 -19.99 -16.27
C ALA A 198 -18.77 -19.69 -16.44
N ALA A 199 -17.99 -20.00 -15.39
CA ALA A 199 -16.54 -20.12 -15.50
C ALA A 199 -16.19 -21.31 -16.42
N PRO A 200 -15.33 -21.15 -17.43
CA PRO A 200 -14.86 -22.26 -18.24
C PRO A 200 -13.84 -23.06 -17.42
N GLY A 201 -14.24 -24.20 -16.84
CA GLY A 201 -13.27 -25.05 -16.13
C GLY A 201 -13.76 -26.31 -15.43
N ALA A 202 -15.07 -26.53 -15.25
CA ALA A 202 -15.55 -27.69 -14.49
C ALA A 202 -16.16 -28.76 -15.42
N GLY A 203 -15.30 -29.53 -16.09
CA GLY A 203 -15.71 -30.63 -16.96
C GLY A 203 -14.56 -31.51 -17.41
N GLY A 204 -13.71 -31.95 -16.49
CA GLY A 204 -12.59 -32.86 -16.76
C GLY A 204 -12.39 -33.87 -15.63
N PRO A 205 -12.06 -35.15 -15.94
CA PRO A 205 -12.07 -36.25 -14.99
C PRO A 205 -10.81 -36.24 -14.12
N ILE A 206 -10.80 -35.45 -13.06
CA ILE A 206 -9.77 -35.51 -12.01
C ILE A 206 -10.33 -35.70 -10.60
N ALA A 207 -11.66 -35.65 -10.44
CA ALA A 207 -12.32 -35.90 -9.16
C ALA A 207 -12.33 -37.38 -8.70
N GLN A 208 -11.83 -38.31 -9.52
CA GLN A 208 -11.83 -39.74 -9.19
C GLN A 208 -10.51 -40.27 -8.60
N ALA A 209 -9.48 -39.42 -8.43
CA ALA A 209 -8.15 -39.87 -8.00
C ALA A 209 -7.83 -39.67 -6.50
N MET A 210 -8.65 -38.95 -5.71
CA MET A 210 -8.31 -38.63 -4.31
C MET A 210 -9.09 -39.43 -3.24
N ALA A 211 -9.92 -40.39 -3.62
CA ALA A 211 -10.76 -41.15 -2.68
C ALA A 211 -10.21 -42.52 -2.23
N GLN A 212 -8.97 -42.90 -2.60
CA GLN A 212 -8.40 -44.23 -2.27
C GLN A 212 -7.06 -44.20 -1.51
N ALA A 213 -6.80 -43.15 -0.72
CA ALA A 213 -5.58 -43.08 0.08
C ALA A 213 -5.89 -42.79 1.56
N SER A 214 -6.63 -43.67 2.22
CA SER A 214 -6.72 -43.68 3.68
C SER A 214 -7.04 -45.08 4.22
N ALA A 215 -6.01 -45.92 4.38
CA ALA A 215 -5.96 -47.01 5.37
C ALA A 215 -4.58 -47.70 5.40
N ALA A 216 -3.70 -47.34 6.33
CA ALA A 216 -2.64 -48.23 6.83
C ALA A 216 -2.13 -47.78 8.23
N PRO A 217 -1.90 -48.70 9.20
CA PRO A 217 -1.52 -48.41 10.60
C PRO A 217 0.00 -48.21 10.82
N PRO A 218 0.47 -47.72 11.99
CA PRO A 218 1.83 -47.21 12.17
C PRO A 218 2.86 -48.31 12.47
N ALA A 219 4.06 -48.17 11.88
CA ALA A 219 5.21 -49.04 12.12
C ALA A 219 6.17 -48.46 13.19
N ALA A 220 6.82 -49.36 13.92
CA ALA A 220 7.60 -49.14 15.12
C ALA A 220 8.96 -48.42 14.91
N ARG A 221 9.44 -47.78 16.01
CA ARG A 221 10.74 -47.09 16.11
C ARG A 221 11.92 -48.08 16.09
N PRO A 222 13.03 -47.79 15.38
CA PRO A 222 14.27 -48.56 15.50
C PRO A 222 15.13 -48.08 16.69
N ALA A 223 15.72 -49.05 17.40
CA ALA A 223 16.62 -48.87 18.53
C ALA A 223 18.06 -48.52 18.09
N VAL A 224 18.72 -47.65 18.86
CA VAL A 224 20.13 -47.23 18.66
C VAL A 224 21.06 -48.21 19.40
N PRO A 225 22.17 -48.69 18.81
CA PRO A 225 23.13 -49.55 19.50
C PRO A 225 24.13 -48.75 20.36
N ALA A 226 24.49 -49.30 21.52
CA ALA A 226 25.43 -48.73 22.50
C ALA A 226 26.90 -48.74 22.02
N PRO A 227 27.76 -47.84 22.52
CA PRO A 227 29.18 -47.79 22.15
C PRO A 227 30.03 -48.84 22.90
N PRO A 228 31.19 -49.25 22.36
CA PRO A 228 32.10 -50.18 23.03
C PRO A 228 32.93 -49.49 24.12
N ARG A 229 33.20 -50.22 25.20
CA ARG A 229 34.05 -49.82 26.33
C ARG A 229 35.53 -49.77 25.95
N ALA A 230 36.21 -48.71 26.37
CA ALA A 230 37.61 -48.70 26.80
C ALA A 230 37.72 -47.77 28.01
#